data_AF-A0A847JDI8-F1
#
_entry.id   AF-A0A847JDI8-F1
#
_cell.length_a   1.000
_cell.length_b   1.000
_cell.length_c   1.000
_cell.angle_alpha   90.00
_cell.angle_beta   90.00
_cell.angle_gamma   90.00
#
_symmetry.space_group_name_H-M   'P 1'
#
loop_
_entity.id
_entity.type
_entity.pdbx_description
1 polymer ?
#
loop_
_entity_poly.entity_id
_entity_poly.type
_entity_poly.pdbx_seq_one_letter_code
_entity_poly.pdbx_strand_id
1 'polypeptide(L)' 'MIIVNTRADLDALAGTPAHLEALRILAGTRTATVDVSVYPDGYGEPGYAGPEIAPTWREVEDLGSLTRLGFTE' A
#
# COMPACT_ATOMS: atom_id res chain seq x y z
N MET A 1 10.08 -4.65 -21.66
CA MET A 1 9.53 -4.30 -20.33
C MET A 1 8.20 -3.62 -20.57
N ILE A 2 7.08 -4.24 -20.20
CA ILE A 2 5.75 -3.63 -20.35
C ILE A 2 5.54 -2.76 -19.11
N ILE A 3 5.26 -1.48 -19.32
CA ILE A 3 4.99 -0.53 -18.26
C ILE A 3 3.46 -0.47 -18.11
N VAL A 4 2.93 -0.84 -16.94
CA VAL A 4 1.50 -0.76 -16.62
C VAL A 4 1.31 0.37 -15.62
N ASN A 5 0.82 1.51 -16.08
CA ASN A 5 0.60 2.69 -15.22
C ASN A 5 -0.89 2.97 -14.97
N THR A 6 -1.76 2.47 -15.84
CA THR A 6 -3.19 2.75 -15.82
C THR A 6 -4.03 1.49 -15.93
N ARG A 7 -5.32 1.58 -15.56
CA ARG A 7 -6.31 0.53 -15.79
C ARG A 7 -6.37 0.09 -17.26
N ALA A 8 -6.33 1.06 -18.18
CA ALA A 8 -6.40 0.79 -19.61
C ALA A 8 -5.19 -0.01 -20.11
N ASP A 9 -4.00 0.22 -19.55
CA ASP A 9 -2.81 -0.57 -19.84
C ASP A 9 -2.98 -2.03 -19.36
N LEU A 10 -3.61 -2.22 -18.19
CA LEU A 10 -3.88 -3.57 -17.67
C LEU A 10 -4.93 -4.29 -18.51
N ASP A 11 -6.00 -3.60 -18.90
CA ASP A 11 -7.09 -4.15 -19.71
C ASP A 11 -6.62 -4.49 -21.14
N ALA A 12 -5.68 -3.71 -21.70
CA ALA A 12 -5.04 -4.00 -22.98
C ALA A 12 -4.23 -5.31 -22.97
N LEU A 13 -3.85 -5.81 -21.77
CA LEU A 13 -3.15 -7.07 -21.61
C LEU A 13 -4.12 -8.24 -21.40
N ALA A 14 -5.42 -8.02 -21.25
CA ALA A 14 -6.40 -9.05 -20.93
C ALA A 14 -6.31 -10.24 -21.89
N GLY A 15 -6.28 -11.46 -21.33
CA GLY A 15 -6.12 -12.70 -22.10
C GLY A 15 -4.68 -13.05 -22.47
N THR A 16 -3.69 -12.21 -22.14
CA THR A 16 -2.27 -12.49 -22.35
C THR A 16 -1.57 -13.00 -21.09
N PRO A 17 -0.44 -13.72 -21.19
CA PRO A 17 0.39 -14.09 -20.05
C PRO A 17 0.91 -12.88 -19.26
N ALA A 18 1.11 -11.73 -19.92
CA ALA A 18 1.56 -10.50 -19.28
C ALA A 18 0.50 -9.93 -18.32
N HIS A 19 -0.78 -10.17 -18.56
CA HIS A 19 -1.86 -9.79 -17.64
C HIS A 19 -1.83 -10.63 -16.36
N LEU A 20 -1.59 -11.94 -16.47
CA LEU A 20 -1.43 -12.79 -15.29
C LEU A 20 -0.23 -12.38 -14.44
N GLU A 21 0.89 -12.04 -15.09
CA GLU A 21 2.08 -11.58 -14.38
C GLU A 21 1.86 -10.21 -13.72
N ALA A 22 1.19 -9.27 -14.41
CA ALA A 22 0.80 -7.99 -13.82
C ALA A 22 -0.13 -8.17 -12.61
N LEU A 23 -1.10 -9.09 -12.68
CA LEU A 23 -1.97 -9.42 -11.56
C LEU A 23 -1.22 -10.08 -10.39
N ARG A 24 -0.21 -10.92 -10.65
CA ARG A 24 0.64 -11.50 -9.59
C ARG A 24 1.50 -10.44 -8.91
N ILE A 25 2.06 -9.51 -9.68
CA ILE A 25 2.82 -8.38 -9.13
C ILE A 25 1.91 -7.48 -8.29
N LEU A 26 0.70 -7.18 -8.77
CA LEU A 26 -0.33 -6.45 -8.01
C LEU A 26 -0.73 -7.17 -6.72
N ALA A 27 -0.89 -8.49 -6.76
CA ALA A 27 -1.18 -9.29 -5.57
C ALA A 27 -0.04 -9.23 -4.54
N GLY A 28 1.22 -9.16 -4.97
CA GLY A 28 2.37 -8.94 -4.09
C GLY A 28 2.41 -7.55 -3.43
N THR A 29 1.68 -6.57 -3.97
CA THR A 29 1.57 -5.22 -3.41
C THR A 29 0.38 -5.01 -2.46
N ARG A 30 -0.38 -6.07 -2.12
CA ARG A 30 -1.62 -5.98 -1.33
C ARG A 30 -1.44 -5.89 0.19
N THR A 31 -0.26 -6.17 0.72
CA THR A 31 -0.03 -6.21 2.17
C THR A 31 0.97 -5.13 2.55
N ALA A 32 0.52 -4.13 3.31
CA ALA A 32 1.39 -3.12 3.89
C ALA A 32 1.48 -3.33 5.41
N THR A 33 2.68 -3.24 5.96
CA THR A 33 2.88 -3.20 7.41
C THR A 33 2.81 -1.76 7.86
N VAL A 34 1.74 -1.39 8.56
CA VAL A 34 1.54 -0.04 9.08
C VAL A 34 1.62 -0.04 10.60
N ASP A 35 2.19 1.04 11.14
CA ASP A 35 2.14 1.29 12.58
C ASP A 35 0.75 1.81 12.94
N VAL A 36 0.06 1.08 13.82
CA VAL A 36 -1.29 1.43 14.31
C VAL A 36 -1.27 1.98 15.74
N SER A 37 -0.09 2.28 16.29
CA SER A 37 0.03 2.92 17.60
C SER A 37 -0.58 4.32 17.59
N VAL A 38 -1.30 4.65 18.66
CA VAL A 38 -1.84 6.01 18.87
C VAL A 38 -0.82 6.81 19.67
N TYR A 39 -0.28 7.85 19.04
CA TYR A 39 0.68 8.75 19.64
C TYR A 39 -0.02 10.00 20.18
N PRO A 40 0.26 10.43 21.42
CA PRO A 40 -0.30 11.67 21.98
C PRO A 40 0.29 12.91 21.29
N ASP A 41 -0.41 14.04 21.42
CA ASP A 41 0.05 15.31 20.85
C ASP A 41 1.45 15.69 21.37
N GLY A 42 2.32 16.13 20.46
CA GLY A 42 3.71 16.48 20.78
C GLY A 42 4.64 15.26 20.99
N TYR A 43 4.17 14.03 20.79
CA TYR A 43 5.03 12.84 20.84
C TYR A 43 6.16 12.93 19.82
N GLY A 44 7.41 12.82 20.27
CA GLY A 44 8.62 12.96 19.45
C GLY A 44 9.13 14.39 19.30
N GLU A 45 8.43 15.39 19.85
CA GLU A 45 8.91 16.78 19.86
C GLU A 45 9.82 17.07 21.06
N PRO A 46 10.74 18.05 20.94
CA PRO A 46 11.56 18.50 22.06
C PRO A 46 10.70 19.02 23.21
N GLY A 47 10.83 18.41 24.39
CA GLY A 47 10.05 18.79 25.58
C GLY A 47 8.87 17.87 25.90
N TYR A 48 8.62 16.84 25.08
CA TYR A 48 7.70 15.76 25.43
C TYR A 48 8.20 15.00 26.66
N ALA A 49 7.38 14.94 27.72
CA ALA A 49 7.70 14.28 28.98
C ALA A 49 6.80 13.04 29.26
N GLY A 50 5.97 12.65 28.30
CA GLY A 50 5.12 11.47 28.41
C GLY A 50 5.90 10.17 28.19
N PRO A 51 5.25 9.01 28.38
CA PRO A 51 5.89 7.72 28.19
C PRO A 51 6.23 7.48 26.71
N GLU A 52 7.30 6.73 26.48
CA GLU A 52 7.64 6.18 25.17
C GLU A 52 6.62 5.09 24.80
N ILE A 53 6.12 5.17 23.56
CA ILE A 53 5.15 4.25 22.99
C ILE A 53 5.85 3.46 21.89
N ALA A 54 5.92 2.15 22.07
CA ALA A 54 6.45 1.27 21.04
C ALA A 54 5.49 1.20 19.84
N PRO A 55 6.01 1.19 18.60
CA PRO A 55 5.18 1.01 17.41
C PRO A 55 4.52 -0.37 17.42
N THR A 56 3.25 -0.41 17.03
CA THR A 56 2.48 -1.65 16.91
C THR A 56 2.27 -1.91 15.43
N TRP A 57 3.05 -2.82 14.88
CA TRP A 57 2.98 -3.16 13.46
C TRP A 57 1.83 -4.11 13.19
N ARG A 58 0.96 -3.75 12.25
CA ARG A 58 -0.10 -4.61 11.74
C ARG A 58 0.00 -4.71 10.23
N GLU A 59 -0.13 -5.93 9.72
CA GLU A 59 -0.34 -6.16 8.30
C GLU A 59 -1.78 -5.79 7.95
N VAL A 60 -1.93 -4.82 7.05
CA VAL A 60 -3.23 -4.38 6.53
C VAL A 60 -3.27 -4.65 5.04
N GLU A 61 -4.47 -4.98 4.55
CA GLU A 61 -4.73 -4.99 3.12
C GLU A 61 -4.72 -3.54 2.64
N ASP A 62 -3.69 -3.17 1.87
CA ASP A 62 -3.56 -1.82 1.30
C ASP A 62 -3.87 -1.88 -0.20
N LEU A 63 -5.11 -1.53 -0.53
CA LEU A 63 -5.55 -1.31 -1.91
C LEU A 63 -5.13 0.07 -2.42
N GLY A 64 -4.37 0.86 -1.65
CA GLY A 64 -3.91 2.19 -2.04
C GLY A 64 -3.08 2.19 -3.33
N SER A 65 -2.37 1.10 -3.62
CA SER A 65 -1.71 0.91 -4.92
C SER A 65 -2.72 0.79 -6.07
N LEU A 66 -3.85 0.12 -5.86
CA LEU A 66 -4.94 0.05 -6.83
C LEU A 66 -5.59 1.42 -7.00
N THR A 67 -5.86 2.16 -5.92
CA THR A 67 -6.39 3.53 -6.00
C THR A 67 -5.42 4.49 -6.71
N ARG A 68 -4.11 4.41 -6.45
CA ARG A 68 -3.08 5.19 -7.16
C ARG A 68 -2.96 4.84 -8.65
N LEU A 69 -3.26 3.59 -9.01
CA LEU A 69 -3.33 3.11 -10.39
C LEU A 69 -4.70 3.39 -11.04
N GLY A 70 -5.60 4.10 -10.35
CA GLY A 70 -6.90 4.53 -10.86
C GLY A 70 -8.00 3.47 -10.78
N PHE A 71 -7.84 2.45 -9.95
CA PHE A 71 -8.88 1.46 -9.66
C PHE A 71 -9.69 1.94 -8.45
N THR A 72 -10.99 2.16 -8.64
CA THR A 72 -11.97 2.35 -7.57
C THR A 72 -12.95 1.18 -7.59
N GLU A 73 -13.27 0.63 -6.41
CA GLU A 73 -14.37 -0.34 -6.24
C GLU A 73 -15.73 0.25 -6.63
#